data_AF-A0A9D8F4X4-F1
#
_entry.id   AF-A0A9D8F4X4-F1
#
_cell.length_a   1.000
_cell.length_b   1.000
_cell.length_c   1.000
_cell.angle_alpha   90.00
_cell.angle_beta   90.00
_cell.angle_gamma   90.00
#
_symmetry.space_group_name_H-M   'P 1'
#
loop_
_entity.id
_entity.type
_entity.pdbx_description
1 polymer ?
#
loop_
_entity_poly.entity_id
_entity_poly.type
_entity_poly.pdbx_seq_one_letter_code
_entity_poly.pdbx_strand_id
1 'polypeptide(L)'
;MKIEPQETRRVWGDYVNWDDVARFEYGRRMWRMPEMRARLLAHWTDDRHPYRERFAAHRAMVERALSSDADPVRLDEELRKYATSLRCVAREIPPVFGSFFS
;
A
#
# COMPACT_ATOMS: atom_id res chain seq x y z
N MET A 1 -7.93 15.42 3.09
CA MET A 1 -8.30 14.79 4.37
C MET A 1 -7.22 15.13 5.38
N LYS A 2 -7.53 15.94 6.41
CA LYS A 2 -6.59 16.17 7.52
C LYS A 2 -6.78 15.00 8.47
N ILE A 3 -5.77 14.15 8.64
CA ILE A 3 -5.78 13.09 9.64
C ILE A 3 -5.27 13.73 10.94
N GLU A 4 -6.00 13.57 12.04
CA GLU A 4 -5.56 14.12 13.32
C GLU A 4 -4.25 13.42 13.78
N PRO A 5 -3.33 14.10 14.50
CA PRO A 5 -2.07 13.51 14.93
C PRO A 5 -2.23 12.20 15.72
N GLN A 6 -3.30 12.11 16.50
CA GLN A 6 -3.69 10.92 17.27
C GLN A 6 -4.14 9.74 16.40
N GLU A 7 -4.87 9.99 15.33
CA GLU A 7 -5.32 8.95 14.38
C GLU A 7 -4.15 8.44 13.54
N THR A 8 -3.25 9.35 13.17
CA THR A 8 -2.01 8.99 12.47
C THR A 8 -1.18 8.03 13.32
N ARG A 9 -0.99 8.32 14.61
CA ARG A 9 -0.30 7.41 15.54
C ARG A 9 -1.01 6.07 15.70
N ARG A 10 -2.35 6.08 15.76
CA ARG A 10 -3.16 4.86 15.89
C ARG A 10 -2.92 3.87 14.75
N VAL A 11 -2.82 4.37 13.52
CA VAL A 11 -2.68 3.57 12.30
C VAL A 11 -1.22 3.27 11.97
N TRP A 12 -0.36 4.29 12.05
CA TRP A 12 1.02 4.21 11.56
C TRP A 12 2.05 4.03 12.68
N GLY A 13 1.63 4.07 13.94
CA GLY A 13 2.48 3.96 15.13
C GLY A 13 3.07 5.30 15.59
N ASP A 14 3.72 5.29 16.76
CA ASP A 14 4.31 6.48 17.37
C ASP A 14 5.45 7.10 16.55
N TYR A 15 6.15 6.25 15.79
CA TYR A 15 7.17 6.63 14.81
C TYR A 15 6.68 6.31 13.42
N VAL A 16 6.03 7.30 12.81
CA VAL A 16 5.47 7.22 11.46
C VAL A 16 6.60 7.08 10.45
N ASN A 17 6.56 6.01 9.65
CA ASN A 17 7.37 5.93 8.45
C ASN A 17 6.60 6.60 7.30
N TRP A 18 7.06 7.77 6.87
CA TRP A 18 6.40 8.53 5.81
C TRP A 18 6.49 7.86 4.44
N ASP A 19 7.46 6.97 4.21
CA ASP A 19 7.51 6.17 2.98
C ASP A 19 6.37 5.15 2.94
N ASP A 20 6.07 4.50 4.07
CA ASP A 20 4.93 3.57 4.18
C ASP A 20 3.61 4.32 3.93
N VAL A 21 3.45 5.51 4.52
CA VAL A 21 2.28 6.38 4.29
C VAL A 21 2.18 6.78 2.82
N ALA A 22 3.29 7.22 2.22
CA ALA A 22 3.33 7.65 0.82
C ALA A 22 3.00 6.50 -0.13
N ARG A 23 3.57 5.31 0.07
CA ARG A 23 3.26 4.11 -0.72
C ARG A 23 1.77 3.80 -0.71
N PHE A 24 1.13 3.86 0.46
CA PHE A 24 -0.31 3.63 0.57
C PHE A 24 -1.13 4.74 -0.12
N GLU A 25 -0.87 6.00 0.20
CA GLU A 25 -1.65 7.14 -0.32
C GLU A 25 -1.51 7.29 -1.85
N TYR A 26 -0.29 7.27 -2.37
CA TYR A 26 -0.06 7.34 -3.82
C TYR A 26 -0.50 6.07 -4.53
N GLY A 27 -0.21 4.90 -3.95
CA GLY A 27 -0.66 3.61 -4.47
C GLY A 27 -2.18 3.60 -4.64
N ARG A 28 -2.93 4.02 -3.62
CA ARG A 28 -4.40 4.04 -3.64
C ARG A 28 -4.96 5.03 -4.66
N ARG A 29 -4.36 6.22 -4.78
CA ARG A 29 -4.74 7.21 -5.81
C ARG A 29 -4.53 6.65 -7.21
N MET A 30 -3.39 6.04 -7.48
CA MET A 30 -3.08 5.46 -8.78
C MET A 30 -3.94 4.24 -9.09
N TRP A 31 -4.21 3.40 -8.09
CA TRP A 31 -5.01 2.19 -8.24
C TRP A 31 -6.46 2.47 -8.65
N ARG A 32 -7.01 3.62 -8.24
CA ARG A 32 -8.35 4.07 -8.64
C ARG A 32 -8.47 4.43 -10.13
N MET A 33 -7.36 4.74 -10.79
CA MET A 33 -7.34 5.05 -12.22
C MET A 33 -7.06 3.75 -13.00
N PRO A 34 -7.99 3.24 -13.85
CA PRO A 34 -7.82 1.94 -14.51
C PRO A 34 -6.51 1.79 -15.29
N GLU A 35 -6.11 2.83 -16.02
CA GLU A 35 -4.86 2.85 -16.80
C GLU A 35 -3.63 2.75 -15.90
N MET A 36 -3.62 3.48 -14.78
CA MET A 36 -2.51 3.46 -13.84
C MET A 36 -2.47 2.15 -13.06
N ARG A 37 -3.63 1.58 -12.69
CA ARG A 37 -3.71 0.24 -12.11
C ARG A 37 -3.09 -0.80 -13.04
N ALA A 38 -3.43 -0.76 -14.34
CA ALA A 38 -2.84 -1.67 -15.33
C ALA A 38 -1.32 -1.51 -15.41
N ARG A 39 -0.80 -0.27 -15.39
CA ARG A 39 0.64 0.02 -15.38
C ARG A 39 1.33 -0.49 -14.12
N LEU A 40 0.74 -0.26 -12.94
CA LEU A 40 1.26 -0.76 -11.66
C LEU A 40 1.34 -2.28 -11.66
N LEU A 41 0.28 -2.96 -12.09
CA LEU A 41 0.26 -4.41 -12.19
C LEU A 41 1.34 -4.91 -13.14
N ALA A 42 1.40 -4.39 -14.37
CA ALA A 42 2.41 -4.78 -15.34
C ALA A 42 3.83 -4.60 -14.79
N HIS A 43 4.07 -3.50 -14.08
CA HIS A 43 5.34 -3.17 -13.48
C HIS A 43 5.71 -4.09 -12.31
N TRP A 44 4.80 -4.32 -11.37
CA TRP A 44 5.04 -5.14 -10.18
C TRP A 44 5.13 -6.63 -10.47
N THR A 45 4.56 -7.07 -11.61
CA THR A 45 4.65 -8.46 -12.09
C THR A 45 5.76 -8.69 -13.12
N ASP A 46 6.48 -7.64 -13.54
CA ASP A 46 7.62 -7.79 -14.47
C ASP A 46 8.68 -8.69 -13.84
N ASP A 47 9.18 -9.68 -14.60
CA ASP A 47 10.16 -10.65 -14.11
C ASP A 47 11.48 -10.03 -13.65
N ARG A 48 11.78 -8.80 -14.10
CA ARG A 48 12.97 -8.04 -13.67
C ARG A 48 12.74 -7.26 -12.37
N HIS A 49 11.51 -7.22 -11.87
CA HIS A 49 11.18 -6.44 -10.68
C HIS A 49 11.64 -7.18 -9.41
N PRO A 50 12.52 -6.59 -8.57
CA PRO A 50 13.15 -7.24 -7.43
C PRO A 50 12.14 -7.64 -6.34
N TYR A 51 10.98 -6.98 -6.29
CA TYR A 51 9.91 -7.30 -5.34
C TYR A 51 8.78 -8.13 -5.95
N ARG A 52 8.93 -8.69 -7.16
CA ARG A 52 7.87 -9.45 -7.84
C ARG A 52 7.33 -10.60 -7.01
N GLU A 53 8.21 -11.45 -6.48
CA GLU A 53 7.79 -12.64 -5.71
C GLU A 53 7.09 -12.25 -4.41
N ARG A 54 7.62 -11.22 -3.73
CA ARG A 54 7.02 -10.65 -2.53
C ARG A 54 5.64 -10.06 -2.83
N PHE A 55 5.49 -9.32 -3.94
CA PHE A 55 4.20 -8.83 -4.39
C PHE A 55 3.24 -9.98 -4.69
N ALA A 56 3.67 -11.01 -5.40
CA ALA A 56 2.84 -12.17 -5.72
C ALA A 56 2.31 -12.86 -4.45
N ALA A 57 3.15 -13.02 -3.42
CA ALA A 57 2.76 -13.60 -2.14
C ALA A 57 1.73 -12.75 -1.36
N HIS A 58 1.78 -11.42 -1.50
CA HIS A 58 0.90 -10.48 -0.78
C HIS A 58 -0.17 -9.81 -1.65
N ARG A 59 -0.29 -10.23 -2.91
CA ARG A 59 -1.08 -9.55 -3.96
C ARG A 59 -2.52 -9.31 -3.52
N ALA A 60 -3.21 -10.34 -3.08
CA ALA A 60 -4.63 -10.24 -2.70
C ALA A 60 -4.85 -9.20 -1.58
N MET A 61 -3.93 -9.13 -0.62
CA MET A 61 -3.99 -8.18 0.49
C MET A 61 -3.69 -6.75 0.04
N VAL A 62 -2.68 -6.56 -0.81
CA VAL A 62 -2.34 -5.27 -1.40
C VAL A 62 -3.50 -4.75 -2.27
N GLU A 63 -4.01 -5.56 -3.19
CA GLU A 63 -5.12 -5.17 -4.05
C GLU A 63 -6.37 -4.81 -3.23
N ARG A 64 -6.68 -5.56 -2.16
CA ARG A 64 -7.79 -5.26 -1.26
C ARG A 64 -7.61 -3.91 -0.57
N ALA A 65 -6.42 -3.64 -0.03
CA ALA A 65 -6.15 -2.37 0.66
C ALA A 65 -6.21 -1.17 -0.30
N LEU A 66 -5.66 -1.31 -1.52
CA LEU A 66 -5.68 -0.26 -2.54
C LEU A 66 -7.07 -0.04 -3.16
N SER A 67 -7.91 -1.07 -3.19
CA SER A 67 -9.29 -0.98 -3.71
C SER A 67 -10.29 -0.49 -2.65
N SER A 68 -9.91 -0.45 -1.37
CA SER A 68 -10.82 -0.05 -0.30
C SER A 68 -11.15 1.44 -0.38
N ASP A 69 -12.41 1.79 -0.15
CA ASP A 69 -12.88 3.17 0.04
C ASP A 69 -12.93 3.61 1.50
N ALA A 70 -12.63 2.70 2.45
CA ALA A 70 -12.53 3.03 3.86
C ALA A 70 -11.43 4.08 4.13
N ASP A 71 -11.63 4.91 5.14
CA ASP A 71 -10.55 5.74 5.67
C ASP A 71 -9.45 4.85 6.32
N PRO A 72 -8.23 5.36 6.51
CA PRO A 72 -7.12 4.59 7.06
C PRO A 72 -7.39 3.96 8.43
N VAL A 73 -8.19 4.60 9.30
CA VAL A 73 -8.49 4.08 10.64
C VAL A 73 -9.38 2.86 10.53
N ARG A 74 -10.48 2.97 9.79
CA ARG A 74 -11.39 1.86 9.56
C ARG A 74 -10.71 0.71 8.80
N LEU A 75 -9.88 1.03 7.81
CA LEU A 75 -9.14 0.01 7.07
C LEU A 75 -8.15 -0.74 7.98
N ASP A 76 -7.44 -0.04 8.87
CA ASP A 76 -6.56 -0.68 9.85
C ASP A 76 -7.33 -1.61 10.80
N GLU A 77 -8.49 -1.17 11.31
CA GLU A 77 -9.36 -1.99 12.15
C GLU A 77 -9.85 -3.26 11.42
N GLU A 78 -10.21 -3.15 10.14
CA GLU A 78 -10.60 -4.30 9.33
C GLU A 78 -9.43 -5.26 9.09
N LEU A 79 -8.23 -4.75 8.84
CA LEU A 79 -7.01 -5.54 8.64
C LEU A 79 -6.58 -6.28 9.91
N ARG A 80 -6.77 -5.67 11.09
CA ARG A 80 -6.47 -6.31 12.38
C ARG A 80 -7.29 -7.58 12.63
N LYS A 81 -8.49 -7.67 12.07
CA LYS A 81 -9.31 -8.91 12.13
C LYS A 81 -8.66 -10.10 11.41
N TYR A 82 -7.71 -9.83 10.51
CA TYR A 82 -6.92 -10.82 9.78
C TYR A 82 -5.47 -10.90 10.26
N ALA A 83 -5.22 -10.50 11.52
CA ALA A 83 -3.88 -10.50 12.14
C ALA A 83 -2.81 -9.69 11.37
N THR A 84 -3.22 -8.62 10.66
CA THR A 84 -2.31 -7.66 10.02
C THR A 84 -2.71 -6.22 10.35
N SER A 85 -1.99 -5.24 9.82
CA SER A 85 -2.28 -3.81 10.02
C SER A 85 -2.05 -3.04 8.72
N LEU A 86 -2.60 -1.84 8.61
CA LEU A 86 -2.38 -1.01 7.43
C LEU A 86 -0.90 -0.70 7.22
N ARG A 87 -0.15 -0.48 8.31
CA ARG A 87 1.30 -0.33 8.28
C ARG A 87 2.00 -1.55 7.68
N CYS A 88 1.60 -2.76 8.07
CA CYS A 88 2.16 -3.99 7.50
C CYS A 88 1.86 -4.09 6.00
N VAL A 89 0.60 -3.85 5.60
CA VAL A 89 0.22 -3.91 4.19
C VAL A 89 0.96 -2.87 3.36
N ALA A 90 1.14 -1.66 3.86
CA ALA A 90 1.82 -0.58 3.14
C ALA A 90 3.28 -0.91 2.79
N ARG A 91 3.96 -1.71 3.62
CA ARG A 91 5.32 -2.20 3.35
C ARG A 91 5.37 -3.23 2.21
N GLU A 92 4.26 -3.93 1.99
CA GLU A 92 4.12 -4.90 0.91
C GLU A 92 3.71 -4.26 -0.42
N ILE A 93 3.30 -2.98 -0.42
CA ILE A 93 3.08 -2.23 -1.65
C ILE A 93 4.45 -1.97 -2.30
N PRO A 94 4.71 -2.51 -3.51
CA PRO A 94 5.98 -2.26 -4.16
C PRO A 94 6.13 -0.78 -4.54
N PRO A 95 7.37 -0.27 -4.63
CA PRO A 95 7.59 1.12 -5.02
C PRO A 95 6.88 1.45 -6.32
N VAL A 96 6.21 2.60 -6.34
CA VAL A 96 5.52 3.15 -7.51
C VAL A 96 6.49 3.95 -8.40
N PHE A 97 7.53 4.51 -7.80
CA PHE A 97 8.57 5.31 -8.45
C PHE A 97 9.93 4.65 -8.22
N GLY A 98 10.67 4.41 -9.30
CA GLY A 98 12.01 3.85 -9.28
C GLY A 98 12.37 3.25 -10.63
N SER A 99 13.59 3.55 -11.12
CA SER A 99 14.17 2.77 -12.21
C SER A 99 14.74 1.50 -11.62
N PHE A 100 14.34 0.34 -12.16
CA PHE A 100 14.96 -0.95 -11.83
C PHE A 100 16.16 -1.27 -12.74
N PHE A 101 16.46 -0.36 -13.68
CA PHE A 101 17.69 -0.38 -14.46
C PHE A 101 18.74 0.42 -13.69
N SER A 102 19.53 -0.28 -12.87
CA SER A 102 20.90 0.12 -12.52
C SER A 102 21.86 -0.82 -13.22
#